data_AF-A0A3D2FBH7-F1
#
_entry.id   AF-A0A3D2FBH7-F1
#
_cell.length_a   1.000
_cell.length_b   1.000
_cell.length_c   1.000
_cell.angle_alpha   90.00
_cell.angle_beta   90.00
_cell.angle_gamma   90.00
#
_symmetry.space_group_name_H-M   'P 1'
#
loop_
_entity.id
_entity.type
_entity.pdbx_description
1 polymer ?
#
loop_
_entity_poly.entity_id
_entity_poly.type
_entity_poly.pdbx_seq_one_letter_code
_entity_poly.pdbx_strand_id
1 'polypeptide(L)'
;QGHTDSQGREEMNLALSQSRAQSVLNELRARRVLTSSFSAKGYGESLPLQDNDTEEGREANRRIEFKLIRPAASADEGETTLETIAETSNTPQSENTEPSEGKTDEQN
;
A
#
# COMPACT_ATOMS: atom_id res chain seq x y z
N GLN A 1 3.31 -15.12 3.72
CA GLN A 1 4.42 -14.62 2.90
C GLN A 1 5.46 -15.72 2.82
N GLY A 2 5.97 -16.03 1.62
CA GLY A 2 6.96 -17.07 1.41
C GLY A 2 8.33 -16.50 1.05
N HIS A 3 9.38 -17.16 1.53
CA HIS A 3 10.77 -16.76 1.34
C HIS A 3 11.65 -17.97 0.99
N THR A 4 12.75 -17.71 0.29
CA THR A 4 13.80 -18.68 -0.03
C THR A 4 15.15 -18.19 0.51
N ASP A 5 16.15 -19.07 0.46
CA ASP A 5 17.56 -18.66 0.52
C ASP A 5 18.02 -18.10 -0.83
N SER A 6 19.30 -17.71 -0.91
CA SER A 6 19.94 -17.18 -2.13
C SER A 6 20.38 -18.26 -3.14
N GLN A 7 20.04 -19.53 -2.94
CA GLN A 7 20.48 -20.58 -3.85
C GLN A 7 19.51 -20.66 -5.04
N GLY A 8 20.03 -20.45 -6.24
CA GLY A 8 19.27 -20.51 -7.49
C GLY A 8 19.16 -19.17 -8.20
N ARG A 9 18.28 -19.10 -9.22
CA ARG A 9 18.00 -17.84 -9.91
C ARG A 9 16.88 -17.11 -9.20
N GLU A 10 17.00 -15.80 -9.08
CA GLU A 10 16.02 -14.91 -8.45
C GLU A 10 14.59 -15.17 -8.93
N GLU A 11 14.37 -15.25 -10.25
CA GLU A 11 13.05 -15.53 -10.85
C GLU A 11 12.45 -16.87 -10.38
N MET A 12 13.30 -17.91 -10.27
CA MET A 12 12.87 -19.22 -9.81
C MET A 12 12.56 -19.21 -8.32
N ASN A 13 13.34 -18.48 -7.53
CA ASN A 13 13.11 -18.29 -6.10
C ASN A 13 11.82 -17.49 -5.83
N LEU A 14 11.54 -16.48 -6.63
CA LEU A 14 10.29 -15.73 -6.58
C LEU A 14 9.08 -16.63 -6.92
N ALA A 15 9.16 -17.39 -8.01
CA ALA A 15 8.09 -18.31 -8.40
C ALA A 15 7.87 -19.42 -7.35
N LEU A 16 8.95 -19.99 -6.82
CA LEU A 16 8.92 -21.04 -5.80
C LEU A 16 8.28 -20.54 -4.51
N SER A 17 8.73 -19.39 -4.00
CA SER A 17 8.17 -18.79 -2.78
C SER A 17 6.69 -18.43 -2.94
N GLN A 18 6.28 -17.91 -4.10
CA GLN A 18 4.87 -17.62 -4.40
C GLN A 18 4.03 -18.90 -4.43
N SER A 19 4.50 -19.94 -5.11
CA SER A 19 3.83 -21.24 -5.19
C SER A 19 3.66 -21.88 -3.81
N ARG A 20 4.70 -21.85 -2.97
CA ARG A 20 4.65 -22.37 -1.59
C ARG A 20 3.65 -21.59 -0.74
N ALA A 21 3.66 -20.25 -0.81
CA ALA A 21 2.70 -19.42 -0.09
C ALA A 21 1.25 -19.70 -0.52
N GLN A 22 1.03 -19.89 -1.83
CA GLN A 22 -0.29 -20.23 -2.37
C GLN A 22 -0.75 -21.62 -1.94
N SER A 23 0.16 -22.59 -1.92
CA SER A 23 -0.12 -23.97 -1.48
C SER A 23 -0.59 -23.99 -0.01
N VAL A 24 0.06 -23.23 0.87
CA VAL A 24 -0.37 -23.09 2.27
C VAL A 24 -1.77 -22.49 2.36
N LEU A 25 -2.06 -21.42 1.60
CA LEU A 25 -3.40 -20.82 1.56
C LEU A 25 -4.46 -21.83 1.10
N ASN A 26 -4.14 -22.62 0.06
CA ASN A 26 -5.05 -23.63 -0.46
C ASN A 26 -5.31 -24.75 0.56
N GLU A 27 -4.29 -25.19 1.30
CA GLU A 27 -4.44 -26.15 2.39
C GLU A 27 -5.30 -25.62 3.54
N LEU A 28 -5.15 -24.36 3.92
CA LEU A 28 -6.03 -23.72 4.91
C LEU A 28 -7.49 -23.73 4.45
N ARG A 29 -7.72 -23.40 3.17
CA ARG A 29 -9.06 -23.46 2.57
C ARG A 29 -9.62 -24.88 2.57
N ALA A 30 -8.82 -25.89 2.22
CA ALA A 30 -9.21 -27.29 2.24
C ALA A 30 -9.62 -27.75 3.64
N ARG A 31 -8.97 -27.22 4.67
CA ARG A 31 -9.29 -27.44 6.10
C ARG A 31 -10.46 -26.58 6.60
N ARG A 32 -11.19 -25.90 5.71
CA ARG A 32 -12.35 -25.04 6.01
C ARG A 32 -12.03 -23.81 6.87
N VAL A 33 -10.78 -23.34 6.85
CA VAL A 33 -10.42 -22.04 7.43
C VAL A 33 -10.94 -20.93 6.49
N LEU A 34 -11.54 -19.88 7.05
CA LEU A 34 -12.00 -18.73 6.27
C LEU A 34 -10.78 -17.96 5.71
N THR A 35 -10.52 -18.08 4.41
CA THR A 35 -9.34 -17.48 3.77
C THR A 35 -9.60 -16.14 3.08
N SER A 36 -10.82 -15.56 3.18
CA SER A 36 -11.19 -14.34 2.45
C SER A 36 -10.30 -13.14 2.77
N SER A 37 -9.80 -13.07 4.00
CA SER A 37 -8.92 -12.00 4.48
C SER A 37 -7.43 -12.30 4.33
N PHE A 38 -7.08 -13.45 3.75
CA PHE A 38 -5.69 -13.88 3.60
C PHE A 38 -5.17 -13.56 2.20
N SER A 39 -3.92 -13.10 2.13
CA SER A 39 -3.19 -12.89 0.87
C SER A 39 -1.89 -13.68 0.88
N ALA A 40 -1.64 -14.43 -0.20
CA ALA A 40 -0.42 -15.19 -0.40
C ALA A 40 0.55 -14.44 -1.31
N LYS A 41 1.73 -14.09 -0.77
CA LYS A 41 2.79 -13.39 -1.50
C LYS A 41 4.13 -14.05 -1.30
N GLY A 42 4.84 -14.32 -2.39
CA GLY A 42 6.24 -14.75 -2.41
C GLY A 42 7.17 -13.56 -2.55
N TYR A 43 8.32 -13.63 -1.88
CA TYR A 43 9.39 -12.62 -1.94
C TYR A 43 10.71 -13.20 -2.46
N GLY A 44 10.79 -14.51 -2.71
CA GLY A 44 12.04 -15.19 -3.02
C GLY A 44 13.09 -14.92 -1.94
N GLU A 45 14.30 -14.59 -2.38
CA GLU A 45 15.46 -14.30 -1.54
C GLU A 45 15.58 -12.82 -1.13
N SER A 46 14.66 -11.97 -1.57
CA SER A 46 14.81 -10.50 -1.45
C SER A 46 14.71 -9.96 -0.02
N LEU A 47 14.25 -10.78 0.93
CA LEU A 47 14.06 -10.42 2.34
C LEU A 47 14.68 -11.50 3.26
N PRO A 48 16.02 -11.58 3.32
CA PRO A 48 16.72 -12.53 4.18
C PRO A 48 16.51 -12.16 5.65
N LEU A 49 16.34 -13.17 6.50
CA LEU A 49 16.28 -13.05 7.95
C LEU A 49 17.68 -13.18 8.55
N GLN A 50 18.51 -14.05 7.96
CA GLN A 50 19.89 -14.29 8.35
C GLN A 50 20.79 -14.28 7.11
N ASP A 51 22.09 -14.30 7.36
CA ASP A 51 23.11 -14.40 6.33
C ASP A 51 22.92 -15.66 5.48
N ASN A 52 23.11 -15.58 4.16
CA ASN A 52 22.98 -16.74 3.27
C ASN A 52 24.29 -17.52 3.12
N ASP A 53 25.38 -17.02 3.69
CA ASP A 53 26.69 -17.69 3.58
C ASP A 53 26.77 -18.94 4.49
N THR A 54 26.02 -18.99 5.59
CA THR A 54 25.94 -20.16 6.48
C THR A 54 24.77 -21.07 6.13
N GLU A 55 24.90 -22.37 6.40
CA GLU A 55 23.77 -23.30 6.16
C GLU A 55 22.61 -23.00 7.11
N GLU A 56 22.92 -22.68 8.36
CA GLU A 56 21.94 -22.30 9.37
C GLU A 56 21.14 -21.07 8.93
N GLY A 57 21.81 -20.07 8.36
CA GLY A 57 21.15 -18.86 7.87
C GLY A 57 20.31 -19.10 6.62
N ARG A 58 20.76 -19.95 5.69
CA ARG A 58 19.94 -20.39 4.55
C ARG A 58 18.70 -21.14 5.02
N GLU A 59 18.83 -22.05 5.97
CA GLU A 59 17.69 -22.79 6.51
C GLU A 59 16.68 -21.86 7.18
N ALA A 60 17.16 -20.88 7.96
CA ALA A 60 16.31 -19.85 8.55
C ALA A 60 15.59 -18.99 7.48
N ASN A 61 16.22 -18.75 6.33
CA ASN A 61 15.63 -17.99 5.23
C ASN A 61 14.51 -18.74 4.50
N ARG A 62 14.59 -20.09 4.41
CA ARG A 62 13.58 -20.97 3.77
C ARG A 62 12.29 -21.11 4.61
N ARG A 63 11.51 -20.03 4.75
CA ARG A 63 10.37 -19.94 5.70
C ARG A 63 9.05 -19.47 5.08
N ILE A 64 7.95 -19.72 5.80
CA ILE A 64 6.63 -19.11 5.58
C ILE A 64 6.27 -18.26 6.81
N GLU A 65 5.88 -17.01 6.60
CA GLU A 65 5.49 -16.07 7.66
C GLU A 65 4.05 -15.58 7.49
N PHE A 66 3.31 -15.41 8.58
CA PHE A 66 1.99 -14.78 8.59
C PHE A 66 2.10 -13.39 9.20
N LYS A 67 1.67 -12.36 8.46
CA LYS A 67 1.62 -10.97 8.93
C LYS A 67 0.18 -10.47 8.95
N LEU A 68 -0.20 -9.84 10.06
CA LEU A 68 -1.49 -9.16 10.19
C LEU A 68 -1.41 -7.80 9.49
N ILE A 69 -2.24 -7.60 8.46
CA ILE A 69 -2.37 -6.32 7.76
C ILE A 69 -3.54 -5.59 8.40
N ARG A 70 -3.27 -4.45 9.05
CA ARG A 70 -4.31 -3.53 9.49
C ARG A 70 -4.51 -2.47 8.41
N PRO A 71 -5.73 -2.27 7.90
CA PRO A 71 -6.00 -1.11 7.07
C PRO A 71 -5.68 0.15 7.88
N ALA A 72 -5.07 1.16 7.25
CA ALA A 72 -4.93 2.46 7.87
C ALA A 72 -6.34 2.99 8.16
N ALA A 73 -6.56 3.54 9.35
CA ALA A 73 -7.78 4.28 9.62
C ALA A 73 -7.87 5.41 8.58
N SER A 74 -8.96 5.47 7.82
CA SER A 74 -9.24 6.55 6.90
C SER A 74 -9.38 7.84 7.71
N ALA A 75 -8.28 8.58 7.87
CA ALA A 75 -8.25 9.92 8.45
C ALA A 75 -8.60 10.94 7.36
N ASP A 76 -9.71 10.73 6.68
CA ASP A 76 -10.27 11.68 5.73
C ASP A 76 -11.75 11.85 6.05
N GLU A 77 -12.00 12.44 7.22
CA GLU A 77 -13.22 13.24 7.42
C GLU A 77 -12.99 14.52 6.61
N GLY A 78 -13.04 14.39 5.29
CA GLY A 78 -13.06 15.52 4.39
C GLY A 78 -14.23 16.41 4.78
N GLU A 79 -13.91 17.64 5.13
CA GLU A 79 -14.79 18.77 5.42
C GLU A 79 -16.17 18.58 4.76
N THR A 80 -17.18 18.23 5.55
CA THR A 80 -18.51 17.97 4.99
C THR A 80 -19.03 19.26 4.39
N THR A 81 -19.68 19.17 3.21
CA THR A 81 -20.20 20.31 2.46
C THR A 81 -21.14 21.20 3.26
N LEU A 82 -21.61 20.77 4.44
CA LEU A 82 -22.41 21.55 5.37
C LEU A 82 -21.61 22.67 6.06
N GLU A 83 -20.33 22.45 6.37
CA GLU A 83 -19.46 23.46 7.01
C GLU A 83 -19.17 24.62 6.04
N THR A 84 -18.96 24.33 4.76
CA THR A 84 -18.69 25.35 3.72
C THR A 84 -19.87 26.27 3.44
N ILE A 85 -21.11 25.77 3.62
CA ILE A 85 -22.34 26.56 3.40
C ILE A 85 -22.61 27.50 4.58
N ALA A 86 -22.17 27.13 5.79
CA ALA A 86 -22.31 27.97 6.97
C ALA A 86 -21.44 29.24 6.86
N GLU A 87 -20.21 29.14 6.34
CA GLU A 87 -19.30 30.28 6.21
C GLU A 87 -19.69 31.26 5.09
N THR A 88 -20.34 30.80 4.02
CA THR A 88 -20.78 31.67 2.90
C THR A 88 -22.02 32.51 3.22
N SER A 89 -22.70 32.25 4.34
CA SER A 89 -23.96 32.91 4.68
C SER A 89 -23.81 34.23 5.46
N ASN A 90 -22.59 34.68 5.78
CA ASN A 90 -22.37 35.85 6.66
C ASN A 90 -21.64 37.06 6.03
N THR A 91 -21.75 37.31 4.72
CA THR A 91 -21.28 38.57 4.11
C THR A 91 -22.46 39.42 3.58
N PRO A 92 -22.90 40.48 4.29
CA PRO A 92 -23.83 41.46 3.73
C PRO A 92 -23.13 42.41 2.74
N GLN A 93 -23.84 42.69 1.65
CA GLN A 93 -23.55 43.73 0.64
C GLN A 93 -23.44 45.14 1.24
N SER A 94 -22.46 45.93 0.77
CA SER A 94 -22.51 47.38 0.52
C SER A 94 -21.09 47.82 0.10
N GLU A 95 -20.80 48.74 -0.83
CA GLU A 95 -21.47 49.42 -1.95
C GLU A 95 -20.31 50.21 -2.62
N ASN A 96 -20.30 50.30 -3.95
CA ASN A 96 -19.65 51.32 -4.82
C ASN A 96 -18.21 51.84 -4.55
N THR A 97 -17.37 51.81 -5.60
CA THR A 97 -17.11 52.96 -6.51
C THR A 97 -15.96 52.63 -7.50
N GLU A 98 -16.28 52.56 -8.80
CA GLU A 98 -15.36 52.66 -9.97
C GLU A 98 -14.75 54.08 -10.09
N PRO A 99 -13.74 54.42 -10.96
CA PRO A 99 -13.34 53.73 -12.19
C PRO A 99 -11.81 53.66 -12.53
N SER A 100 -11.53 52.68 -13.40
CA SER A 100 -10.64 52.68 -14.59
C SER A 100 -9.83 53.94 -14.95
N GLU A 101 -8.52 53.74 -15.15
CA GLU A 101 -7.62 54.24 -16.23
C GLU A 101 -6.32 53.39 -16.13
N GLY A 102 -5.73 52.71 -17.11
CA GLY A 102 -5.75 52.78 -18.57
C GLY A 102 -4.30 52.94 -19.07
N LYS A 103 -3.70 51.91 -19.68
CA LYS A 103 -2.66 51.92 -20.78
C LYS A 103 -1.88 50.58 -20.87
N THR A 104 -2.19 49.75 -21.87
CA THR A 104 -1.47 49.50 -23.16
C THR A 104 -0.22 48.63 -23.00
N ASP A 105 -0.22 47.36 -23.42
CA ASP A 105 -0.03 46.80 -24.78
C ASP A 105 1.46 46.55 -25.15
N GLU A 106 1.68 45.50 -25.94
CA GLU A 106 2.90 45.07 -26.68
C GLU A 106 3.71 43.88 -26.11
N GLN A 107 3.35 42.68 -26.61
CA GLN A 107 4.32 41.64 -26.98
C GLN A 107 4.21 41.41 -28.49
N ASN A 108 5.34 41.56 -29.18
CA ASN A 108 5.59 41.02 -30.51
C ASN A 108 6.78 40.06 -30.41
#